data_AF-A0A9X3IXN9-F1
#
_entry.id   AF-A0A9X3IXN9-F1
#
_cell.length_a   1.000
_cell.length_b   1.000
_cell.length_c   1.000
_cell.angle_alpha   90.00
_cell.angle_beta   90.00
_cell.angle_gamma   90.00
#
_symmetry.space_group_name_H-M   'P 1'
#
loop_
_entity.id
_entity.type
_entity.pdbx_description
1 polymer ?
#
loop_
_entity_poly.entity_id
_entity_poly.type
_entity_poly.pdbx_seq_one_letter_code
_entity_poly.pdbx_strand_id
1 'polypeptide(L)'
;MTTEPTDPSEPTSPEGQALQPRRFMHLRWDLDKTYLRTEFDTVKDLIRTFRQKAEDKVAVAGASALLRALLDPRERSHRRVTFISGSPRQMRKVLTAKLALDGVEPDMFILKPNLENLLRGRFRAIRGQVGYKLKALLLSHMAAEHVDEYLFGDDAEQDAFIYSVYADILAGRIDAVALAAILSTCKVYRGDVDEIMAYHRQLFGSGEVVRRIFIHLERRSPLDRFAGYGARVVAIYNYFQGAAVLFEAGALEPRGLLAVTAAMESDGYTPERLANSLQDLMRRGVLHFGTIERMSRELAAAESTMGRPVPRFLHAFEDAIGSLENLQRPGPRWESEINYLGIYHEARFRRQQHRFLGIRLLD
;
A
#
# COMPACT_ATOMS: atom_id res chain seq x y z
N MET A 1 -64.40 -20.01 24.09
CA MET A 1 -63.03 -20.15 24.63
C MET A 1 -62.16 -19.19 23.86
N THR A 2 -61.58 -18.26 24.60
CA THR A 2 -60.81 -17.09 24.18
C THR A 2 -59.54 -17.47 23.43
N THR A 3 -59.36 -16.92 22.24
CA THR A 3 -58.10 -16.91 21.49
C THR A 3 -57.22 -15.77 22.01
N GLU A 4 -56.11 -16.10 22.67
CA GLU A 4 -55.06 -15.14 23.00
C GLU A 4 -54.34 -14.68 21.72
N PRO A 5 -53.95 -13.40 21.60
CA PRO A 5 -53.13 -12.91 20.50
C PRO A 5 -51.64 -13.14 20.79
N THR A 6 -50.95 -13.72 19.81
CA THR A 6 -49.49 -13.95 19.81
C THR A 6 -48.74 -12.61 19.74
N ASP A 7 -47.82 -12.40 20.67
CA ASP A 7 -46.90 -11.25 20.76
C ASP A 7 -45.88 -11.26 19.60
N PRO A 8 -45.74 -10.18 18.80
CA PRO A 8 -44.74 -10.08 17.75
C PRO A 8 -43.51 -9.31 18.26
N SER A 9 -42.70 -9.90 19.11
CA SER A 9 -41.43 -9.27 19.51
C SER A 9 -40.37 -10.24 20.06
N GLU A 10 -39.95 -11.22 19.25
CA GLU A 10 -38.63 -11.83 19.40
C GLU A 10 -37.77 -11.55 18.15
N PRO A 11 -36.62 -10.86 18.29
CA PRO A 11 -35.67 -10.75 17.19
C PRO A 11 -35.04 -12.13 16.96
N THR A 12 -35.36 -12.71 15.81
CA THR A 12 -34.68 -13.88 15.23
C THR A 12 -33.18 -13.64 15.23
N SER A 13 -32.47 -14.39 16.07
CA SER A 13 -31.01 -14.48 16.06
C SER A 13 -30.56 -14.95 14.67
N PRO A 14 -29.62 -14.27 13.99
CA PRO A 14 -29.09 -14.77 12.73
C PRO A 14 -28.14 -15.93 13.03
N GLU A 15 -28.70 -17.14 13.06
CA GLU A 15 -27.95 -18.39 12.99
C GLU A 15 -27.08 -18.40 11.72
N GLY A 16 -25.78 -18.61 11.92
CA GLY A 16 -24.92 -19.26 10.93
C GLY A 16 -24.77 -18.55 9.58
N GLN A 17 -24.23 -17.32 9.57
CA GLN A 17 -23.44 -16.92 8.40
C GLN A 17 -22.21 -17.83 8.36
N ALA A 18 -22.26 -18.87 7.53
CA ALA A 18 -21.08 -19.62 7.13
C ALA A 18 -19.98 -18.62 6.77
N LEU A 19 -18.85 -18.65 7.48
CA LEU A 19 -17.66 -17.87 7.16
C LEU A 19 -17.38 -18.05 5.67
N GLN A 20 -17.64 -17.02 4.86
CA GLN A 20 -17.26 -17.08 3.45
C GLN A 20 -15.76 -17.41 3.40
N PRO A 21 -15.33 -18.38 2.57
CA PRO A 21 -13.92 -18.73 2.49
C PRO A 21 -13.12 -17.46 2.17
N ARG A 22 -12.08 -17.19 2.97
CA ARG A 22 -11.23 -16.00 2.78
C ARG A 22 -10.70 -16.01 1.36
N ARG A 23 -11.01 -14.95 0.59
CA ARG A 23 -10.50 -14.77 -0.78
C ARG A 23 -8.97 -14.75 -0.73
N PHE A 24 -8.34 -15.27 -1.79
CA PHE A 24 -6.89 -15.36 -1.89
C PHE A 24 -6.25 -13.97 -1.81
N MET A 25 -5.28 -13.76 -0.91
CA MET A 25 -4.68 -12.44 -0.71
C MET A 25 -3.46 -12.24 -1.61
N HIS A 26 -3.46 -11.20 -2.44
CA HIS A 26 -2.28 -10.83 -3.25
C HIS A 26 -1.68 -9.50 -2.77
N LEU A 27 -0.49 -9.58 -2.19
CA LEU A 27 0.29 -8.43 -1.76
C LEU A 27 1.23 -8.00 -2.88
N ARG A 28 1.05 -6.79 -3.40
CA ARG A 28 1.87 -6.21 -4.46
C ARG A 28 2.69 -5.07 -3.92
N TRP A 29 4.00 -5.19 -4.00
CA TRP A 29 4.93 -4.25 -3.40
C TRP A 29 5.82 -3.62 -4.46
N ASP A 30 5.92 -2.30 -4.46
CA ASP A 30 7.15 -1.67 -4.90
C ASP A 30 8.28 -1.96 -3.89
N LEU A 31 9.52 -1.94 -4.35
CA LEU A 31 10.68 -2.25 -3.52
C LEU A 31 11.39 -1.00 -3.02
N ASP A 32 11.64 -0.02 -3.89
CA ASP A 32 12.61 1.04 -3.66
C ASP A 32 11.89 2.25 -3.09
N LYS A 33 12.31 2.81 -1.94
CA LYS A 33 11.57 3.87 -1.19
C LYS A 33 10.22 3.42 -0.61
N THR A 34 9.76 2.23 -0.98
CA THR A 34 8.59 1.56 -0.39
C THR A 34 9.00 0.54 0.67
N TYR A 35 9.66 -0.56 0.29
CA TYR A 35 10.10 -1.61 1.22
C TYR A 35 11.52 -1.37 1.74
N LEU A 36 12.43 -0.93 0.87
CA LEU A 36 13.81 -0.58 1.18
C LEU A 36 14.01 0.93 1.26
N ARG A 37 14.81 1.36 2.23
CA ARG A 37 15.35 2.73 2.25
C ARG A 37 16.44 2.83 1.18
N THR A 38 16.17 3.58 0.13
CA THR A 38 17.09 3.71 -1.01
C THR A 38 17.17 5.14 -1.52
N GLU A 39 18.38 5.63 -1.76
CA GLU A 39 18.65 6.89 -2.45
C GLU A 39 18.96 6.58 -3.92
N PHE A 40 18.09 7.01 -4.84
CA PHE A 40 18.28 6.87 -6.29
C PHE A 40 18.19 8.22 -7.00
N ASP A 41 18.50 9.30 -6.29
CA ASP A 41 18.28 10.64 -6.81
C ASP A 41 19.39 11.05 -7.80
N THR A 42 20.53 10.35 -7.82
CA THR A 42 21.61 10.52 -8.81
C THR A 42 22.19 9.21 -9.36
N VAL A 43 22.90 9.29 -10.50
CA VAL A 43 23.67 8.17 -11.09
C VAL A 43 24.74 7.65 -10.11
N LYS A 44 25.32 8.53 -9.30
CA LYS A 44 26.29 8.17 -8.26
C LYS A 44 25.63 7.29 -7.20
N ASP A 45 24.40 7.62 -6.80
CA ASP A 45 23.66 6.88 -5.78
C ASP A 45 23.24 5.50 -6.29
N LEU A 46 22.91 5.38 -7.59
CA LEU A 46 22.66 4.09 -8.23
C LEU A 46 23.91 3.18 -8.18
N ILE A 47 25.09 3.70 -8.52
CA ILE A 47 26.35 2.92 -8.45
C ILE A 47 26.69 2.54 -7.01
N ARG A 48 26.50 3.45 -6.05
CA ARG A 48 26.69 3.20 -4.62
C ARG A 48 25.77 2.06 -4.15
N THR A 49 24.49 2.16 -4.48
CA THR A 49 23.45 1.19 -4.10
C THR A 49 23.67 -0.19 -4.74
N PHE A 50 24.29 -0.23 -5.93
CA PHE A 50 24.70 -1.46 -6.59
C PHE A 50 25.87 -2.17 -5.88
N ARG A 51 26.77 -1.41 -5.24
CA ARG A 51 27.94 -1.96 -4.50
C ARG A 51 27.61 -2.40 -3.08
N GLN A 52 26.46 -1.99 -2.54
CA GLN A 52 25.97 -2.44 -1.23
C GLN A 52 25.73 -3.95 -1.23
N LYS A 53 26.08 -4.59 -0.12
CA LYS A 53 25.71 -5.98 0.13
C LYS A 53 24.26 -6.07 0.59
N ALA A 54 23.77 -7.30 0.76
CA ALA A 54 22.41 -7.52 1.21
C ALA A 54 22.21 -6.94 2.62
N GLU A 55 23.19 -7.14 3.50
CA GLU A 55 23.17 -6.74 4.91
C GLU A 55 23.20 -5.21 5.08
N ASP A 56 23.78 -4.49 4.11
CA ASP A 56 23.85 -3.02 4.12
C ASP A 56 22.51 -2.37 3.73
N LYS A 57 21.58 -3.15 3.16
CA LYS A 57 20.27 -2.63 2.78
C LYS A 57 19.38 -2.61 4.00
N VAL A 58 18.63 -1.53 4.20
CA VAL A 58 17.77 -1.34 5.37
C VAL A 58 16.33 -1.27 4.89
N ALA A 59 15.44 -1.99 5.55
CA ALA A 59 14.02 -1.89 5.27
C ALA A 59 13.45 -0.58 5.84
N VAL A 60 12.37 -0.08 5.26
CA VAL A 60 11.59 0.99 5.89
C VAL A 60 11.04 0.46 7.21
N ALA A 61 10.98 1.32 8.23
CA ALA A 61 10.57 0.90 9.56
C ALA A 61 9.20 0.22 9.54
N GLY A 62 9.12 -0.96 10.15
CA GLY A 62 7.90 -1.77 10.21
C GLY A 62 7.53 -2.51 8.91
N ALA A 63 8.16 -2.23 7.75
CA ALA A 63 7.78 -2.84 6.47
C ALA A 63 7.97 -4.37 6.47
N SER A 64 9.14 -4.87 6.87
CA SER A 64 9.43 -6.30 6.95
C SER A 64 8.56 -7.00 8.00
N ALA A 65 8.24 -6.32 9.11
CA ALA A 65 7.37 -6.86 10.14
C ALA A 65 5.92 -6.97 9.64
N LEU A 66 5.42 -5.94 8.97
CA LEU A 66 4.08 -5.93 8.39
C LEU A 66 3.94 -7.01 7.33
N LEU A 67 4.90 -7.09 6.41
CA LEU A 67 4.86 -8.10 5.37
C LEU A 67 4.87 -9.49 6.01
N ARG A 68 5.83 -9.80 6.89
CA ARG A 68 5.86 -11.09 7.60
C ARG A 68 4.57 -11.39 8.36
N ALA A 69 3.95 -10.39 8.98
CA ALA A 69 2.69 -10.56 9.69
C ALA A 69 1.51 -10.91 8.77
N LEU A 70 1.48 -10.36 7.55
CA LEU A 70 0.53 -10.75 6.51
C LEU A 70 0.92 -12.08 5.84
N LEU A 71 2.13 -12.55 6.08
CA LEU A 71 2.67 -13.81 5.59
C LEU A 71 2.53 -14.93 6.63
N ASP A 72 1.34 -15.16 7.22
CA ASP A 72 1.14 -16.30 8.12
C ASP A 72 1.61 -17.59 7.41
N PRO A 73 2.56 -18.35 7.98
CA PRO A 73 3.00 -19.64 7.42
C PRO A 73 1.85 -20.64 7.24
N ARG A 74 0.82 -20.59 8.09
CA ARG A 74 -0.37 -21.47 8.03
C ARG A 74 -1.23 -21.21 6.80
N GLU A 75 -1.18 -19.99 6.28
CA GLU A 75 -1.99 -19.54 5.13
C GLU A 75 -1.18 -19.44 3.84
N ARG A 76 0.00 -20.08 3.75
CA ARG A 76 0.89 -19.96 2.57
C ARG A 76 0.20 -20.29 1.24
N SER A 77 -0.75 -21.21 1.24
CA SER A 77 -1.54 -21.61 0.06
C SER A 77 -2.60 -20.59 -0.37
N HIS A 78 -2.94 -19.62 0.48
CA HIS A 78 -3.98 -18.61 0.24
C HIS A 78 -3.44 -17.19 0.08
N ARG A 79 -2.13 -17.05 -0.17
CA ARG A 79 -1.49 -15.75 -0.40
C ARG A 79 -0.43 -15.76 -1.49
N ARG A 80 -0.23 -14.60 -2.12
CA ARG A 80 0.84 -14.32 -3.07
C ARG A 80 1.52 -13.00 -2.74
N VAL A 81 2.84 -12.96 -2.85
CA VAL A 81 3.64 -11.74 -2.75
C VAL A 81 4.34 -11.49 -4.07
N THR A 82 4.20 -10.28 -4.59
CA THR A 82 4.87 -9.85 -5.81
C THR A 82 5.57 -8.53 -5.60
N PHE A 83 6.87 -8.51 -5.85
CA PHE A 83 7.63 -7.27 -5.95
C PHE A 83 7.73 -6.83 -7.40
N ILE A 84 7.39 -5.57 -7.67
CA ILE A 84 7.57 -4.90 -8.96
C ILE A 84 8.46 -3.69 -8.72
N SER A 85 9.71 -3.76 -9.15
CA SER A 85 10.70 -2.74 -8.85
C SER A 85 11.32 -2.13 -10.10
N GLY A 86 11.62 -0.83 -10.01
CA GLY A 86 12.40 -0.09 -10.99
C GLY A 86 13.88 -0.47 -11.01
N SER A 87 14.36 -1.21 -10.00
CA SER A 87 15.75 -1.64 -9.88
C SER A 87 16.20 -2.54 -11.04
N PRO A 88 17.48 -2.48 -11.44
CA PRO A 88 18.03 -3.30 -12.52
C PRO A 88 18.02 -4.79 -12.17
N ARG A 89 17.76 -5.66 -13.17
CA ARG A 89 17.82 -7.13 -13.03
C ARG A 89 19.15 -7.65 -12.47
N GLN A 90 20.24 -6.94 -12.71
CA GLN A 90 21.58 -7.26 -12.21
C GLN A 90 21.62 -7.29 -10.67
N MET A 91 20.73 -6.57 -10.00
CA MET A 91 20.66 -6.53 -8.53
C MET A 91 19.86 -7.69 -7.93
N ARG A 92 19.25 -8.56 -8.75
CA ARG A 92 18.37 -9.64 -8.30
C ARG A 92 18.97 -10.45 -7.15
N LYS A 93 20.22 -10.90 -7.30
CA LYS A 93 20.88 -11.76 -6.30
C LYS A 93 20.95 -11.07 -4.93
N VAL A 94 21.38 -9.81 -4.90
CA VAL A 94 21.54 -9.04 -3.65
C VAL A 94 20.19 -8.73 -3.02
N LEU A 95 19.21 -8.34 -3.83
CA LEU A 95 17.86 -8.00 -3.35
C LEU A 95 17.12 -9.24 -2.84
N THR A 96 17.22 -10.38 -3.53
CA THR A 96 16.65 -11.65 -3.05
C THR A 96 17.32 -12.10 -1.76
N ALA A 97 18.64 -11.98 -1.64
CA ALA A 97 19.34 -12.28 -0.39
C ALA A 97 18.87 -11.37 0.76
N LYS A 98 18.65 -10.07 0.50
CA LYS A 98 18.07 -9.16 1.50
C LYS A 98 16.67 -9.57 1.92
N LEU A 99 15.77 -9.85 0.98
CA LEU A 99 14.42 -10.29 1.31
C LEU A 99 14.45 -11.58 2.15
N ALA A 100 15.33 -12.53 1.82
CA ALA A 100 15.52 -13.75 2.62
C ALA A 100 16.03 -13.46 4.05
N LEU A 101 16.98 -12.53 4.22
CA LEU A 101 17.43 -12.08 5.55
C LEU A 101 16.29 -11.47 6.37
N ASP A 102 15.31 -10.84 5.71
CA ASP A 102 14.11 -10.31 6.35
C ASP A 102 13.02 -11.37 6.61
N GLY A 103 13.25 -12.63 6.24
CA GLY A 103 12.26 -13.69 6.31
C GLY A 103 11.14 -13.57 5.27
N VAL A 104 11.43 -12.93 4.13
CA VAL A 104 10.48 -12.70 3.04
C VAL A 104 10.94 -13.44 1.78
N GLU A 105 10.11 -14.37 1.31
CA GLU A 105 10.33 -15.06 0.04
C GLU A 105 9.19 -14.73 -0.92
N PRO A 106 9.41 -13.85 -1.91
CA PRO A 106 8.35 -13.45 -2.83
C PRO A 106 8.07 -14.52 -3.87
N ASP A 107 6.81 -14.71 -4.22
CA ASP A 107 6.39 -15.64 -5.27
C ASP A 107 6.75 -15.13 -6.67
N MET A 108 6.74 -13.80 -6.85
CA MET A 108 7.19 -13.15 -8.08
C MET A 108 8.06 -11.94 -7.76
N PHE A 109 9.16 -11.80 -8.50
CA PHE A 109 10.06 -10.67 -8.35
C PHE A 109 10.43 -10.10 -9.72
N ILE A 110 9.76 -9.00 -10.09
CA ILE A 110 9.86 -8.34 -11.39
C ILE A 110 10.84 -7.16 -11.28
N LEU A 111 11.90 -7.20 -12.09
CA LEU A 111 12.98 -6.22 -12.11
C LEU A 111 13.21 -5.71 -13.53
N LYS A 112 13.70 -4.47 -13.65
CA LYS A 112 13.86 -3.79 -14.93
C LYS A 112 15.06 -4.34 -15.72
N PRO A 113 14.91 -4.64 -17.02
CA PRO A 113 15.90 -5.44 -17.74
C PRO A 113 17.27 -4.78 -17.99
N ASN A 114 17.35 -3.47 -18.27
CA ASN A 114 18.56 -2.86 -18.82
C ASN A 114 19.08 -1.67 -18.02
N LEU A 115 20.28 -1.82 -17.43
CA LEU A 115 21.05 -0.75 -16.81
C LEU A 115 21.60 0.23 -17.85
N GLU A 116 22.06 -0.25 -19.02
CA GLU A 116 22.60 0.62 -20.08
C GLU A 116 21.54 1.55 -20.68
N ASN A 117 20.28 1.12 -20.78
CA ASN A 117 19.18 1.97 -21.22
C ASN A 117 18.82 3.03 -20.16
N LEU A 118 19.15 2.77 -18.89
CA LEU A 118 19.00 3.70 -17.78
C LEU A 118 20.15 4.73 -17.77
N LEU A 119 21.37 4.32 -18.15
CA LEU A 119 22.60 5.13 -18.12
C LEU A 119 22.89 5.93 -19.41
N ARG A 120 22.46 5.49 -20.61
CA ARG A 120 22.75 6.15 -21.92
C ARG A 120 22.00 7.47 -22.17
N GLY A 121 21.72 8.29 -21.15
CA GLY A 121 21.35 9.70 -21.35
C GLY A 121 20.00 9.98 -22.04
N ARG A 122 19.13 8.99 -22.23
CA ARG A 122 17.71 9.27 -22.53
C ARG A 122 17.03 9.71 -21.24
N PHE A 123 17.17 10.98 -20.86
CA PHE A 123 16.38 11.60 -19.78
C PHE A 123 14.86 11.55 -20.04
N ARG A 124 14.44 11.14 -21.25
CA ARG A 124 13.07 10.74 -21.59
C ARG A 124 12.73 9.27 -21.23
N ALA A 125 13.72 8.37 -21.13
CA ALA A 125 13.57 6.93 -20.82
C ALA A 125 13.54 6.60 -19.32
N ILE A 126 13.97 7.53 -18.47
CA ILE A 126 13.72 7.49 -17.02
C ILE A 126 12.27 7.91 -16.69
N ARG A 127 11.48 8.34 -17.70
CA ARG A 127 10.10 8.83 -17.56
C ARG A 127 9.00 7.78 -17.79
N GLY A 128 9.36 6.52 -17.99
CA GLY A 128 8.43 5.44 -18.38
C GLY A 128 7.88 4.58 -17.23
N GLN A 129 7.95 5.02 -15.97
CA GLN A 129 7.50 4.18 -14.84
C GLN A 129 6.04 3.74 -14.96
N VAL A 130 5.18 4.60 -15.53
CA VAL A 130 3.78 4.27 -15.78
C VAL A 130 3.66 3.04 -16.67
N GLY A 131 4.29 3.06 -17.86
CA GLY A 131 4.22 1.95 -18.80
C GLY A 131 4.78 0.66 -18.22
N TYR A 132 5.97 0.72 -17.63
CA TYR A 132 6.63 -0.47 -17.08
C TYR A 132 5.83 -1.12 -15.93
N LYS A 133 5.46 -0.35 -14.89
CA LYS A 133 4.75 -0.91 -13.73
C LYS A 133 3.33 -1.33 -14.09
N LEU A 134 2.58 -0.54 -14.88
CA LEU A 134 1.23 -0.91 -15.30
C LEU A 134 1.23 -2.21 -16.09
N LYS A 135 2.17 -2.35 -17.03
CA LYS A 135 2.33 -3.57 -17.82
C LYS A 135 2.65 -4.78 -16.96
N ALA A 136 3.59 -4.63 -16.02
CA ALA A 136 3.96 -5.69 -15.09
C ALA A 136 2.80 -6.11 -14.17
N LEU A 137 2.00 -5.15 -13.69
CA LEU A 137 0.80 -5.42 -12.88
C LEU A 137 -0.23 -6.23 -13.67
N LEU A 138 -0.58 -5.77 -14.87
CA LEU A 138 -1.55 -6.46 -15.74
C LEU A 138 -1.07 -7.88 -16.10
N LEU A 139 0.18 -8.03 -16.54
CA LEU A 139 0.74 -9.35 -16.88
C LEU A 139 0.72 -10.31 -15.68
N SER A 140 1.09 -9.83 -14.50
CA SER A 140 1.14 -10.67 -13.29
C SER A 140 -0.25 -10.96 -12.68
N HIS A 141 -1.29 -10.23 -13.08
CA HIS A 141 -2.68 -10.52 -12.70
C HIS A 141 -3.33 -11.60 -13.57
N MET A 142 -2.88 -11.82 -14.81
CA MET A 142 -3.47 -12.83 -15.72
C MET A 142 -3.52 -14.26 -15.17
N ALA A 143 -2.77 -14.56 -14.11
CA ALA A 143 -2.73 -15.85 -13.43
C ALA A 143 -3.42 -15.84 -12.05
N ALA A 144 -4.37 -14.93 -11.80
CA ALA A 144 -5.01 -14.71 -10.51
C ALA A 144 -6.53 -14.63 -10.65
N GLU A 145 -7.24 -15.69 -10.29
CA GLU A 145 -8.70 -15.68 -10.14
C GLU A 145 -9.07 -15.54 -8.65
N HIS A 146 -10.18 -14.84 -8.36
CA HIS A 146 -10.76 -14.73 -7.01
C HIS A 146 -9.80 -14.17 -5.93
N VAL A 147 -9.05 -13.12 -6.29
CA VAL A 147 -8.09 -12.49 -5.39
C VAL A 147 -8.60 -11.19 -4.76
N ASP A 148 -8.07 -10.88 -3.58
CA ASP A 148 -8.13 -9.58 -2.94
C ASP A 148 -6.72 -9.00 -2.91
N GLU A 149 -6.53 -7.85 -3.59
CA GLU A 149 -5.21 -7.26 -3.77
C GLU A 149 -4.99 -6.06 -2.85
N TYR A 150 -3.82 -6.04 -2.20
CA TYR A 150 -3.31 -4.91 -1.43
C TYR A 150 -2.01 -4.43 -2.05
N LEU A 151 -1.97 -3.18 -2.47
CA LEU A 151 -0.84 -2.60 -3.18
C LEU A 151 -0.07 -1.63 -2.28
N PHE A 152 1.25 -1.69 -2.30
CA PHE A 152 2.14 -0.88 -1.49
C PHE A 152 3.15 -0.20 -2.41
N GLY A 153 3.20 1.13 -2.36
CA GLY A 153 4.11 1.96 -3.14
C GLY A 153 4.50 3.22 -2.40
N ASP A 154 5.09 4.18 -3.11
CA ASP A 154 5.59 5.43 -2.55
C ASP A 154 5.14 6.69 -3.32
N ASP A 155 5.40 7.85 -2.72
CA ASP A 155 5.08 9.17 -3.28
C ASP A 155 6.21 9.79 -4.13
N ALA A 156 7.37 9.15 -4.20
CA ALA A 156 8.50 9.54 -5.02
C ALA A 156 8.29 9.16 -6.49
N GLU A 157 7.63 8.03 -6.75
CA GLU A 157 7.17 7.62 -8.08
C GLU A 157 5.71 8.03 -8.36
N GLN A 158 5.02 7.31 -9.24
CA GLN A 158 3.63 7.56 -9.63
C GLN A 158 2.74 6.39 -9.21
N ASP A 159 3.04 5.75 -8.07
CA ASP A 159 2.42 4.49 -7.67
C ASP A 159 0.92 4.64 -7.39
N ALA A 160 0.51 5.71 -6.69
CA ALA A 160 -0.91 6.01 -6.48
C ALA A 160 -1.70 6.07 -7.81
N PHE A 161 -1.10 6.70 -8.83
CA PHE A 161 -1.68 6.82 -10.17
C PHE A 161 -1.73 5.47 -10.87
N ILE A 162 -0.61 4.76 -10.90
CA ILE A 162 -0.46 3.49 -11.63
C ILE A 162 -1.37 2.42 -11.05
N TYR A 163 -1.38 2.29 -9.72
CA TYR A 163 -2.22 1.32 -9.01
C TYR A 163 -3.71 1.64 -9.16
N SER A 164 -4.09 2.91 -9.18
CA SER A 164 -5.49 3.30 -9.39
C SER A 164 -5.94 3.01 -10.82
N VAL A 165 -5.13 3.37 -11.83
CA VAL A 165 -5.41 3.00 -13.25
C VAL A 165 -5.54 1.50 -13.41
N TYR A 166 -4.62 0.73 -12.82
CA TYR A 166 -4.68 -0.72 -12.82
C TYR A 166 -5.99 -1.24 -12.19
N ALA A 167 -6.35 -0.74 -11.00
CA ALA A 167 -7.59 -1.12 -10.32
C ALA A 167 -8.84 -0.83 -11.16
N ASP A 168 -8.89 0.32 -11.82
CA ASP A 168 -10.04 0.72 -12.64
C ASP A 168 -10.10 0.02 -14.00
N ILE A 169 -8.98 -0.47 -14.54
CA ILE A 169 -9.00 -1.39 -15.67
C ILE A 169 -9.69 -2.69 -15.25
N LEU A 170 -9.26 -3.30 -14.15
CA LEU A 170 -9.84 -4.56 -13.66
C LEU A 170 -11.31 -4.41 -13.30
N ALA A 171 -11.69 -3.28 -12.68
CA ALA A 171 -13.08 -2.97 -12.35
C ALA A 171 -13.95 -2.57 -13.55
N GLY A 172 -13.37 -2.44 -14.75
CA GLY A 172 -14.13 -2.11 -15.97
C GLY A 172 -14.50 -0.63 -16.12
N ARG A 173 -13.81 0.28 -15.41
CA ARG A 173 -14.10 1.73 -15.41
C ARG A 173 -13.27 2.52 -16.42
N ILE A 174 -12.13 1.96 -16.87
CA ILE A 174 -11.29 2.56 -17.92
C ILE A 174 -11.40 1.70 -19.18
N ASP A 175 -12.17 2.16 -20.16
CA ASP A 175 -12.28 1.50 -21.46
C ASP A 175 -10.99 1.69 -22.30
N ALA A 176 -10.98 1.08 -23.49
CA ALA A 176 -9.82 1.11 -24.38
C ALA A 176 -9.47 2.54 -24.87
N VAL A 177 -10.48 3.40 -25.07
CA VAL A 177 -10.28 4.76 -25.58
C VAL A 177 -9.67 5.64 -24.47
N ALA A 178 -10.24 5.56 -23.27
CA ALA A 178 -9.74 6.24 -22.09
C ALA A 178 -8.31 5.79 -21.76
N LEU A 179 -8.03 4.48 -21.80
CA LEU A 179 -6.70 3.95 -21.58
C LEU A 179 -5.69 4.48 -22.61
N ALA A 180 -6.04 4.48 -23.90
CA ALA A 180 -5.17 5.01 -24.94
C ALA A 180 -4.85 6.50 -24.71
N ALA A 181 -5.83 7.30 -24.31
CA ALA A 181 -5.64 8.72 -23.98
C ALA A 181 -4.70 8.89 -22.76
N ILE A 182 -4.88 8.09 -21.71
CA ILE A 182 -4.00 8.07 -20.53
C ILE A 182 -2.56 7.72 -20.93
N LEU A 183 -2.35 6.62 -21.65
CA LEU A 183 -1.02 6.15 -22.06
C LEU A 183 -0.29 7.18 -22.95
N SER A 184 -1.02 7.80 -23.88
CA SER A 184 -0.52 8.88 -24.74
C SER A 184 -0.09 10.09 -23.90
N THR A 185 -0.92 10.50 -22.95
CA THR A 185 -0.66 11.64 -22.05
C THR A 185 0.56 11.38 -21.14
N CYS A 186 0.69 10.14 -20.66
CA CYS A 186 1.84 9.66 -19.91
C CYS A 186 3.10 9.47 -20.77
N LYS A 187 2.99 9.57 -22.11
CA LYS A 187 4.07 9.37 -23.08
C LYS A 187 4.70 7.98 -22.98
N VAL A 188 3.86 6.96 -22.79
CA VAL A 188 4.29 5.56 -22.75
C VAL A 188 4.83 5.14 -24.13
N TYR A 189 5.86 4.30 -24.14
CA TYR A 189 6.46 3.81 -25.38
C TYR A 189 5.48 2.96 -26.18
N ARG A 190 5.46 3.12 -27.51
CA ARG A 190 4.54 2.40 -28.39
C ARG A 190 4.51 0.88 -28.16
N GLY A 191 5.67 0.25 -28.01
CA GLY A 191 5.73 -1.19 -27.73
C GLY A 191 5.08 -1.59 -26.40
N ASP A 192 5.23 -0.76 -25.35
CA ASP A 192 4.53 -0.99 -24.08
C ASP A 192 3.02 -0.71 -24.22
N VAL A 193 2.62 0.29 -25.03
CA VAL A 193 1.21 0.58 -25.31
C VAL A 193 0.53 -0.63 -25.94
N ASP A 194 1.13 -1.22 -26.98
CA ASP A 194 0.54 -2.36 -27.70
C ASP A 194 0.32 -3.56 -26.77
N GLU A 195 1.30 -3.86 -25.89
CA GLU A 195 1.18 -4.92 -24.88
C GLU A 195 0.13 -4.60 -23.80
N ILE A 196 0.12 -3.37 -23.26
CA ILE A 196 -0.86 -2.94 -22.26
C ILE A 196 -2.28 -3.02 -22.82
N MET A 197 -2.50 -2.57 -24.05
CA MET A 197 -3.81 -2.65 -24.72
C MET A 197 -4.23 -4.11 -24.97
N ALA A 198 -3.28 -5.01 -25.26
CA ALA A 198 -3.57 -6.42 -25.37
C ALA A 198 -4.02 -7.04 -24.04
N TYR A 199 -3.37 -6.69 -22.92
CA TYR A 199 -3.78 -7.16 -21.59
C TYR A 199 -5.11 -6.55 -21.15
N HIS A 200 -5.33 -5.26 -21.44
CA HIS A 200 -6.60 -4.59 -21.17
C HIS A 200 -7.78 -5.35 -21.78
N ARG A 201 -7.69 -5.75 -23.05
CA ARG A 201 -8.75 -6.53 -23.73
C ARG A 201 -9.12 -7.84 -23.01
N GLN A 202 -8.20 -8.42 -22.26
CA GLN A 202 -8.41 -9.68 -21.54
C GLN A 202 -8.91 -9.46 -20.11
N LEU A 203 -8.49 -8.37 -19.48
CA LEU A 203 -8.68 -8.14 -18.04
C LEU A 203 -9.74 -7.08 -17.72
N PHE A 204 -10.20 -6.32 -18.72
CA PHE A 204 -11.21 -5.28 -18.52
C PHE A 204 -12.49 -5.87 -17.91
N GLY A 205 -12.89 -5.37 -16.74
CA GLY A 205 -14.08 -5.87 -16.04
C GLY A 205 -13.91 -7.25 -15.39
N SER A 206 -12.69 -7.73 -15.19
CA SER A 206 -12.40 -8.99 -14.47
C SER A 206 -12.79 -8.96 -12.99
N GLY A 207 -12.99 -7.78 -12.40
CA GLY A 207 -13.65 -7.61 -11.10
C GLY A 207 -13.04 -6.51 -10.23
N GLU A 208 -13.74 -6.18 -9.14
CA GLU A 208 -13.26 -5.24 -8.12
C GLU A 208 -12.41 -5.99 -7.07
N VAL A 209 -11.14 -6.22 -7.43
CA VAL A 209 -10.20 -7.02 -6.64
C VAL A 209 -9.30 -6.19 -5.72
N VAL A 210 -9.02 -4.93 -6.07
CA VAL A 210 -8.13 -4.06 -5.29
C VAL A 210 -8.86 -3.54 -4.05
N ARG A 211 -8.42 -3.98 -2.86
CA ARG A 211 -9.04 -3.61 -1.58
C ARG A 211 -8.47 -2.31 -1.02
N ARG A 212 -7.15 -2.13 -1.07
CA ARG A 212 -6.46 -0.90 -0.64
C ARG A 212 -5.15 -0.69 -1.38
N ILE A 213 -4.79 0.59 -1.53
CA ILE A 213 -3.51 1.05 -2.04
C ILE A 213 -2.85 1.90 -0.95
N PHE A 214 -1.73 1.45 -0.41
CA PHE A 214 -0.93 2.17 0.58
C PHE A 214 0.22 2.91 -0.12
N ILE A 215 0.33 4.20 0.15
CA ILE A 215 1.40 5.04 -0.41
C ILE A 215 2.23 5.60 0.74
N HIS A 216 3.44 5.08 0.88
CA HIS A 216 4.41 5.58 1.84
C HIS A 216 4.92 6.96 1.43
N LEU A 217 4.77 7.94 2.33
CA LEU A 217 5.15 9.33 2.10
C LEU A 217 6.64 9.58 2.35
N GLU A 218 7.49 8.87 1.59
CA GLU A 218 8.95 9.01 1.67
C GLU A 218 9.40 10.46 1.44
N ARG A 219 8.81 11.16 0.45
CA ARG A 219 9.08 12.57 0.18
C ARG A 219 8.18 13.54 0.94
N ARG A 220 7.38 13.03 1.89
CA ARG A 220 6.41 13.81 2.67
C ARG A 220 5.49 14.65 1.77
N SER A 221 5.07 14.10 0.63
CA SER A 221 4.14 14.79 -0.27
C SER A 221 2.89 15.25 0.48
N PRO A 222 2.38 16.45 0.18
CA PRO A 222 1.12 16.93 0.74
C PRO A 222 -0.03 15.93 0.51
N LEU A 223 -0.88 15.76 1.52
CA LEU A 223 -1.97 14.77 1.49
C LEU A 223 -3.07 15.10 0.46
N ASP A 224 -3.28 16.37 0.14
CA ASP A 224 -4.23 16.84 -0.90
C ASP A 224 -3.92 16.23 -2.26
N ARG A 225 -2.64 15.91 -2.54
CA ARG A 225 -2.20 15.22 -3.75
C ARG A 225 -2.92 13.88 -3.98
N PHE A 226 -3.41 13.25 -2.92
CA PHE A 226 -4.06 11.93 -2.99
C PHE A 226 -5.59 11.99 -2.91
N ALA A 227 -6.18 13.17 -2.64
CA ALA A 227 -7.61 13.32 -2.46
C ALA A 227 -8.41 12.86 -3.68
N GLY A 228 -7.92 13.12 -4.88
CA GLY A 228 -8.56 12.74 -6.15
C GLY A 228 -8.65 11.22 -6.41
N TYR A 229 -7.99 10.39 -5.60
CA TYR A 229 -8.15 8.92 -5.68
C TYR A 229 -9.22 8.38 -4.72
N GLY A 230 -9.75 9.20 -3.82
CA GLY A 230 -10.72 8.78 -2.81
C GLY A 230 -10.16 7.73 -1.83
N ALA A 231 -11.07 6.96 -1.22
CA ALA A 231 -10.76 6.06 -0.11
C ALA A 231 -9.85 4.87 -0.46
N ARG A 232 -9.69 4.54 -1.75
CA ARG A 232 -8.86 3.39 -2.15
C ARG A 232 -7.38 3.63 -1.84
N VAL A 233 -6.93 4.89 -1.94
CA VAL A 233 -5.54 5.27 -1.65
C VAL A 233 -5.46 5.79 -0.23
N VAL A 234 -4.59 5.17 0.57
CA VAL A 234 -4.25 5.59 1.91
C VAL A 234 -2.80 6.01 1.93
N ALA A 235 -2.57 7.32 2.00
CA ALA A 235 -1.24 7.87 2.22
C ALA A 235 -0.81 7.62 3.68
N ILE A 236 0.35 7.01 3.88
CA ILE A 236 0.88 6.65 5.20
C ILE A 236 2.26 7.27 5.42
N TYR A 237 2.48 7.83 6.61
CA TYR A 237 3.78 8.32 7.07
C TYR A 237 4.67 7.20 7.58
N ASN A 238 4.08 6.07 7.97
CA ASN A 238 4.80 4.90 8.46
C ASN A 238 3.94 3.63 8.35
N TYR A 239 4.59 2.46 8.44
CA TYR A 239 3.90 1.18 8.29
C TYR A 239 3.02 0.78 9.46
N PHE A 240 3.13 1.43 10.62
CA PHE A 240 2.15 1.26 11.69
C PHE A 240 0.77 1.79 11.28
N GLN A 241 0.71 2.92 10.55
CA GLN A 241 -0.55 3.39 9.97
C GLN A 241 -1.14 2.38 8.98
N GLY A 242 -0.31 1.80 8.12
CA GLY A 242 -0.74 0.72 7.21
C GLY A 242 -1.28 -0.48 7.96
N ALA A 243 -0.59 -0.91 9.03
CA ALA A 243 -1.01 -2.01 9.88
C ALA A 243 -2.36 -1.76 10.56
N ALA A 244 -2.58 -0.56 11.11
CA ALA A 244 -3.84 -0.19 11.75
C ALA A 244 -5.04 -0.25 10.77
N VAL A 245 -4.84 0.23 9.53
CA VAL A 245 -5.88 0.18 8.48
C VAL A 245 -6.15 -1.26 8.02
N LEU A 246 -5.12 -2.10 7.91
CA LEU A 246 -5.29 -3.52 7.59
C LEU A 246 -5.97 -4.29 8.72
N PHE A 247 -5.69 -3.93 9.97
CA PHE A 247 -6.36 -4.47 11.15
C PHE A 247 -7.84 -4.05 11.20
N GLU A 248 -8.17 -2.80 10.84
CA GLU A 248 -9.56 -2.37 10.67
C GLU A 248 -10.30 -3.23 9.65
N ALA A 249 -9.65 -3.50 8.52
CA ALA A 249 -10.21 -4.30 7.43
C ALA A 249 -10.24 -5.82 7.73
N GLY A 250 -9.77 -6.27 8.90
CA GLY A 250 -9.66 -7.70 9.24
C GLY A 250 -8.61 -8.48 8.44
N ALA A 251 -7.77 -7.78 7.66
CA ALA A 251 -6.70 -8.38 6.85
C ALA A 251 -5.43 -8.67 7.67
N LEU A 252 -5.24 -7.95 8.78
CA LEU A 252 -4.14 -8.16 9.72
C LEU A 252 -4.68 -8.62 11.07
N GLU A 253 -4.12 -9.70 11.61
CA GLU A 253 -4.48 -10.20 12.93
C GLU A 253 -3.86 -9.36 14.07
N PRO A 254 -4.41 -9.40 15.30
CA PRO A 254 -3.86 -8.71 16.46
C PRO A 254 -2.36 -8.95 16.70
N ARG A 255 -1.91 -10.21 16.55
CA ARG A 255 -0.49 -10.59 16.71
C ARG A 255 0.40 -9.91 15.68
N GLY A 256 -0.10 -9.73 14.47
CA GLY A 256 0.60 -9.02 13.41
C GLY A 256 0.78 -7.54 13.74
N LEU A 257 -0.27 -6.90 14.25
CA LEU A 257 -0.21 -5.51 14.70
C LEU A 257 0.84 -5.31 15.81
N LEU A 258 0.88 -6.20 16.80
CA LEU A 258 1.90 -6.20 17.86
C LEU A 258 3.33 -6.32 17.30
N ALA A 259 3.53 -7.23 16.35
CA ALA A 259 4.83 -7.43 15.72
C ALA A 259 5.30 -6.17 14.96
N VAL A 260 4.37 -5.47 14.30
CA VAL A 260 4.67 -4.18 13.66
C VAL A 260 5.02 -3.13 14.70
N THR A 261 4.24 -2.97 15.76
CA THR A 261 4.52 -2.02 16.86
C THR A 261 5.91 -2.24 17.46
N ALA A 262 6.26 -3.48 17.79
CA ALA A 262 7.58 -3.81 18.35
C ALA A 262 8.74 -3.55 17.36
N ALA A 263 8.52 -3.79 16.07
CA ALA A 263 9.51 -3.48 15.03
C ALA A 263 9.70 -1.96 14.86
N MET A 264 8.62 -1.19 14.94
CA MET A 264 8.66 0.27 14.90
C MET A 264 9.42 0.84 16.12
N GLU A 265 9.19 0.29 17.31
CA GLU A 265 9.92 0.66 18.53
C GLU A 265 11.42 0.36 18.42
N SER A 266 11.76 -0.81 17.88
CA SER A 266 13.16 -1.20 17.63
C SER A 266 13.88 -0.23 16.67
N ASP A 267 13.13 0.41 15.76
CA ASP A 267 13.61 1.45 14.85
C ASP A 267 13.52 2.88 15.45
N GLY A 268 13.22 3.01 16.75
CA GLY A 268 13.25 4.27 17.50
C GLY A 268 11.94 5.06 17.52
N TYR A 269 10.80 4.45 17.17
CA TYR A 269 9.50 5.08 17.38
C TYR A 269 9.06 4.98 18.84
N THR A 270 8.64 6.10 19.41
CA THR A 270 8.10 6.16 20.77
C THR A 270 6.59 5.90 20.78
N PRO A 271 6.02 5.53 21.92
CA PRO A 271 4.57 5.48 22.14
C PRO A 271 3.80 6.68 21.61
N GLU A 272 4.28 7.89 21.90
CA GLU A 272 3.64 9.14 21.54
C GLU A 272 3.67 9.35 20.02
N ARG A 273 4.74 8.92 19.33
CA ARG A 273 4.82 8.99 17.86
C ARG A 273 3.83 8.02 17.19
N LEU A 274 3.66 6.82 17.73
CA LEU A 274 2.66 5.89 17.21
C LEU A 274 1.25 6.35 17.53
N ALA A 275 1.01 6.92 18.71
CA ALA A 275 -0.27 7.52 19.10
C ALA A 275 -0.65 8.66 18.14
N ASN A 276 0.28 9.57 17.86
CA ASN A 276 0.12 10.64 16.87
C ASN A 276 -0.21 10.10 15.46
N SER A 277 0.35 8.94 15.10
CA SER A 277 0.06 8.28 13.83
C SER A 277 -1.38 7.77 13.75
N LEU A 278 -1.96 7.28 14.85
CA LEU A 278 -3.38 6.90 14.93
C LEU A 278 -4.29 8.13 14.88
N GLN A 279 -3.97 9.15 15.67
CA GLN A 279 -4.72 10.41 15.68
C GLN A 279 -4.80 11.03 14.28
N ASP A 280 -3.70 11.00 13.52
CA ASP A 280 -3.68 11.46 12.15
C ASP A 280 -4.63 10.66 11.23
N LEU A 281 -4.67 9.32 11.35
CA LEU A 281 -5.65 8.52 10.60
C LEU A 281 -7.10 8.85 10.98
N MET A 282 -7.38 9.07 12.26
CA MET A 282 -8.72 9.43 12.75
C MET A 282 -9.16 10.81 12.23
N ARG A 283 -8.27 11.82 12.31
CA ARG A 283 -8.57 13.18 11.82
C ARG A 283 -8.85 13.19 10.31
N ARG A 284 -8.27 12.24 9.57
CA ARG A 284 -8.52 12.04 8.13
C ARG A 284 -9.75 11.17 7.84
N GLY A 285 -10.40 10.62 8.87
CA GLY A 285 -11.53 9.70 8.75
C GLY A 285 -11.17 8.37 8.10
N VAL A 286 -9.88 7.99 8.10
CA VAL A 286 -9.39 6.75 7.51
C VAL A 286 -9.55 5.57 8.48
N LEU A 287 -9.44 5.83 9.79
CA LEU A 287 -9.56 4.83 10.85
C LEU A 287 -10.72 5.21 11.78
N HIS A 288 -11.56 4.25 12.12
CA HIS A 288 -12.72 4.45 12.98
C HIS A 288 -12.36 4.31 14.46
N PHE A 289 -13.06 5.05 15.31
CA PHE A 289 -12.85 5.04 16.77
C PHE A 289 -12.92 3.63 17.36
N GLY A 290 -13.97 2.86 17.02
CA GLY A 290 -14.16 1.49 17.54
C GLY A 290 -13.06 0.51 17.14
N THR A 291 -12.30 0.80 16.08
CA THR A 291 -11.10 0.00 15.75
C THR A 291 -10.00 0.23 16.76
N ILE A 292 -9.81 1.44 17.25
CA ILE A 292 -8.74 1.74 18.20
C ILE A 292 -9.06 1.15 19.57
N GLU A 293 -10.31 1.21 20.02
CA GLU A 293 -10.73 0.48 21.23
C GLU A 293 -10.42 -1.02 21.11
N ARG A 294 -10.71 -1.61 19.94
CA ARG A 294 -10.35 -3.00 19.66
C ARG A 294 -8.83 -3.21 19.70
N MET A 295 -8.04 -2.32 19.06
CA MET A 295 -6.58 -2.39 19.12
C MET A 295 -6.07 -2.33 20.55
N SER A 296 -6.52 -1.36 21.36
CA SER A 296 -6.11 -1.22 22.76
C SER A 296 -6.44 -2.46 23.59
N ARG A 297 -7.65 -3.03 23.44
CA ARG A 297 -8.03 -4.29 24.13
C ARG A 297 -7.13 -5.46 23.74
N GLU A 298 -6.88 -5.63 22.44
CA GLU A 298 -6.08 -6.75 21.93
C GLU A 298 -4.59 -6.63 22.32
N LEU A 299 -4.05 -5.42 22.29
CA LEU A 299 -2.69 -5.12 22.76
C LEU A 299 -2.56 -5.47 24.26
N ALA A 300 -3.51 -5.00 25.09
CA ALA A 300 -3.53 -5.27 26.53
C ALA A 300 -3.67 -6.76 26.87
N ALA A 301 -4.49 -7.50 26.13
CA ALA A 301 -4.67 -8.94 26.32
C ALA A 301 -3.40 -9.73 26.01
N ALA A 302 -2.69 -9.37 24.93
CA ALA A 302 -1.47 -10.04 24.53
C ALA A 302 -0.32 -9.81 25.53
N GLU A 303 -0.24 -8.63 26.13
CA GLU A 303 0.80 -8.28 27.10
C GLU A 303 0.61 -8.97 28.44
N SER A 304 -0.65 -9.08 28.89
CA SER A 304 -1.03 -9.87 30.07
C SER A 304 -0.59 -11.33 29.93
N THR A 305 -0.69 -11.87 28.71
CA THR A 305 -0.29 -13.25 28.38
C THR A 305 1.25 -13.42 28.35
N MET A 306 2.00 -12.36 28.02
CA MET A 306 3.46 -12.38 27.91
C MET A 306 4.19 -11.96 29.19
N GLY A 307 3.47 -11.65 30.29
CA GLY A 307 4.06 -11.28 31.58
C GLY A 307 4.89 -9.99 31.54
N ARG A 308 4.64 -9.11 30.57
CA ARG A 308 5.31 -7.82 30.44
C ARG A 308 4.49 -6.74 31.16
N PRO A 309 5.11 -5.75 31.82
CA PRO A 309 4.36 -4.62 32.37
C PRO A 309 3.58 -3.92 31.25
N VAL A 310 2.35 -3.48 31.57
CA VAL A 310 1.46 -2.69 30.69
C VAL A 310 2.32 -1.64 29.98
N PRO A 311 2.51 -1.73 28.66
CA PRO A 311 3.44 -0.87 27.96
C PRO A 311 2.88 0.54 27.91
N ARG A 312 3.81 1.48 27.97
CA ARG A 312 3.60 2.92 27.73
C ARG A 312 2.72 3.22 26.50
N PHE A 313 2.71 2.31 25.51
CA PHE A 313 1.88 2.40 24.30
C PHE A 313 0.38 2.41 24.60
N LEU A 314 -0.12 1.63 25.56
CA LEU A 314 -1.55 1.61 25.88
C LEU A 314 -2.01 2.95 26.43
N HIS A 315 -1.30 3.50 27.43
CA HIS A 315 -1.64 4.80 27.97
C HIS A 315 -1.55 5.92 26.93
N ALA A 316 -0.49 5.94 26.11
CA ALA A 316 -0.38 6.92 25.03
C ALA A 316 -1.51 6.79 23.99
N PHE A 317 -2.00 5.57 23.74
CA PHE A 317 -3.13 5.33 22.85
C PHE A 317 -4.45 5.73 23.51
N GLU A 318 -4.69 5.39 24.77
CA GLU A 318 -5.87 5.79 25.54
C GLU A 318 -5.99 7.31 25.64
N ASP A 319 -4.90 8.01 25.98
CA ASP A 319 -4.85 9.48 26.00
C ASP A 319 -5.16 10.06 24.62
N ALA A 320 -4.62 9.44 23.57
CA ALA A 320 -4.88 9.87 22.20
C ALA A 320 -6.34 9.67 21.77
N ILE A 321 -6.96 8.56 22.18
CA ILE A 321 -8.36 8.21 21.93
C ILE A 321 -9.28 9.21 22.65
N GLY A 322 -9.06 9.44 23.95
CA GLY A 322 -9.88 10.33 24.76
C GLY A 322 -9.88 11.77 24.23
N SER A 323 -8.79 12.21 23.60
CA SER A 323 -8.72 13.53 22.97
C SER A 323 -9.52 13.67 21.67
N LEU A 324 -9.95 12.56 21.05
CA LEU A 324 -10.53 12.54 19.70
C LEU A 324 -11.90 11.85 19.58
N GLU A 325 -12.48 11.33 20.66
CA GLU A 325 -13.77 10.62 20.66
C GLU A 325 -14.89 11.44 19.97
N ASN A 326 -14.91 12.76 20.18
CA ASN A 326 -15.90 13.67 19.60
C ASN A 326 -15.52 14.24 18.21
N LEU A 327 -14.39 13.82 17.63
CA LEU A 327 -13.81 14.40 16.40
C LEU A 327 -13.87 13.46 15.20
N GLN A 328 -14.63 12.36 15.27
CA GLN A 328 -14.75 11.44 14.15
C GLN A 328 -15.34 12.16 12.93
N ARG A 329 -14.54 12.24 11.87
CA ARG A 329 -14.95 12.80 10.58
C ARG A 329 -15.44 11.68 9.66
N PRO A 330 -16.44 11.94 8.80
CA PRO A 330 -16.73 11.03 7.71
C PRO A 330 -15.48 10.87 6.86
N GLY A 331 -15.09 9.61 6.61
CA GLY A 331 -13.94 9.28 5.79
C GLY A 331 -14.09 9.70 4.33
N PRO A 332 -13.00 9.65 3.55
CA PRO A 332 -13.09 9.80 2.11
C PRO A 332 -14.05 8.74 1.55
N ARG A 333 -14.79 9.10 0.50
CA ARG A 333 -15.65 8.15 -0.22
C ARG A 333 -14.82 7.29 -1.16
N TRP A 334 -15.28 6.06 -1.42
CA TRP A 334 -14.69 5.26 -2.49
C TRP A 334 -15.05 5.89 -3.82
N GLU A 335 -14.04 6.44 -4.52
CA GLU A 335 -14.25 7.12 -5.79
C GLU A 335 -14.34 6.09 -6.92
N SER A 336 -15.43 6.18 -7.69
CA SER A 336 -15.64 5.37 -8.89
C SER A 336 -15.26 6.14 -10.16
N GLU A 337 -15.27 7.47 -10.13
CA GLU A 337 -14.97 8.30 -11.29
C GLU A 337 -13.73 9.16 -11.04
N ILE A 338 -12.56 8.61 -11.37
CA ILE A 338 -11.28 9.30 -11.17
C ILE A 338 -10.87 10.04 -12.47
N ASN A 339 -10.68 11.35 -12.38
CA ASN A 339 -10.13 12.16 -13.48
C ASN A 339 -8.61 11.98 -13.61
N TYR A 340 -8.19 10.85 -14.19
CA TYR A 340 -6.77 10.50 -14.36
C TYR A 340 -5.97 11.55 -15.14
N LEU A 341 -6.53 12.09 -16.22
CA LEU A 341 -5.84 13.09 -17.02
C LEU A 341 -5.61 14.37 -16.20
N GLY A 342 -6.63 14.85 -15.49
CA GLY A 342 -6.54 16.00 -14.59
C GLY A 342 -5.47 15.81 -13.52
N ILE A 343 -5.51 14.68 -12.81
CA ILE A 343 -4.53 14.33 -11.77
C ILE A 343 -3.10 14.31 -12.33
N TYR A 344 -2.91 13.69 -13.51
CA TYR A 344 -1.59 13.63 -14.13
C TYR A 344 -1.07 15.01 -14.54
N HIS A 345 -1.94 15.85 -15.11
CA HIS A 345 -1.61 17.22 -15.49
C HIS A 345 -1.25 18.09 -14.29
N GLU A 346 -2.03 18.01 -13.20
CA GLU A 346 -1.76 18.72 -11.96
C GLU A 346 -0.42 18.30 -11.35
N ALA A 347 -0.17 17.00 -11.23
CA ALA A 347 1.09 16.47 -10.72
C ALA A 347 2.29 16.86 -11.60
N ARG A 348 2.10 16.97 -12.92
CA ARG A 348 3.13 17.48 -13.82
C ARG A 348 3.36 18.97 -13.64
N PHE A 349 2.30 19.76 -13.48
CA PHE A 349 2.37 21.20 -13.28
C PHE A 349 3.10 21.55 -11.98
N ARG A 350 2.72 20.92 -10.84
CA ARG A 350 3.41 21.09 -9.56
C ARG A 350 4.91 20.77 -9.67
N ARG A 351 5.28 19.65 -10.30
CA ARG A 351 6.70 19.30 -10.57
C ARG A 351 7.44 20.35 -11.41
N GLN A 352 6.76 20.99 -12.36
CA GLN A 352 7.34 22.05 -13.16
C GLN A 352 7.55 23.31 -12.32
N GLN A 353 6.56 23.73 -11.53
CA GLN A 353 6.67 24.88 -10.63
C GLN A 353 7.82 24.73 -9.64
N HIS A 354 7.98 23.57 -8.99
CA HIS A 354 9.10 23.31 -8.08
C HIS A 354 10.47 23.44 -8.78
N ARG A 355 10.58 23.02 -10.05
CA ARG A 355 11.83 23.19 -10.82
C ARG A 355 12.10 24.63 -11.23
N PHE A 356 11.05 25.40 -11.54
CA PHE A 356 11.19 26.80 -11.96
C PHE A 356 11.47 27.75 -10.80
N LEU A 357 10.87 27.51 -9.62
CA LEU A 357 11.03 28.38 -8.46
C LEU A 357 12.36 28.21 -7.73
N GLY A 358 13.23 27.28 -8.14
CA GLY A 358 14.54 27.08 -7.49
C GLY A 358 14.46 26.69 -6.02
N ILE A 359 13.26 26.43 -5.50
CA ILE A 359 13.02 25.94 -4.14
C ILE A 359 13.45 24.47 -4.15
N ARG A 360 14.75 24.25 -3.97
CA ARG A 360 15.17 23.16 -3.09
C ARG A 360 14.45 23.46 -1.78
N LEU A 361 13.41 22.69 -1.47
CA LEU A 361 13.07 22.51 -0.06
C LEU A 361 14.38 22.04 0.56
N LEU A 362 15.03 22.96 1.27
CA LEU A 362 15.99 22.61 2.29
C LEU A 362 15.18 21.74 3.25
N ASP A 363 15.43 20.45 3.17
CA ASP A 363 15.52 19.51 4.28
C ASP A 363 16.34 18.30 3.78
#